data_AF-A0A4D4L054-F1
#
_entry.id   AF-A0A4D4L054-F1
#
_cell.length_a   1.000
_cell.length_b   1.000
_cell.length_c   1.000
_cell.angle_alpha   90.00
_cell.angle_beta   90.00
_cell.angle_gamma   90.00
#
_symmetry.space_group_name_H-M   'P 1'
#
loop_
_entity.id
_entity.type
_entity.pdbx_description
1 polymer ?
#
loop_
_entity_poly.entity_id
_entity_poly.type
_entity_poly.pdbx_seq_one_letter_code
_entity_poly.pdbx_strand_id
1 'polypeptide(L)'
;MPGRAADGAPGVVDAAAQTAQALGSWLMGLAFLMLVTWARRAYRSPSARRTIGILWDVGTFWPRAAHPFAPPCYAERAVPDLTWRMETWTRRHGGRLVISGHSQGSVLAAAAVWQVDHRTRGQVALLTYGSPLERLYGRWFPAYFGPAQLLSLHGEVRCWRNLWRYTDPIGGPIKLPDGSGPEVDCDALKDPLAYGRTPDHPLPAPIRGHGDYQADPVFDRERAGLLARLPEQTPPPAEEEVAGQMSSGRSSG
;
A
#
# COMPACT_ATOMS: atom_id res chain seq x y z
N MET A 1 16.40 -5.67 -47.19
CA MET A 1 16.99 -6.50 -48.27
C MET A 1 18.44 -6.84 -47.91
N PRO A 2 18.69 -7.88 -47.09
CA PRO A 2 20.04 -8.27 -46.67
C PRO A 2 20.69 -9.21 -47.70
N GLY A 3 20.80 -8.76 -48.95
CA GLY A 3 21.17 -9.62 -50.09
C GLY A 3 22.40 -9.19 -50.88
N ARG A 4 23.24 -8.26 -50.38
CA ARG A 4 24.39 -7.73 -51.14
C ARG A 4 25.76 -7.89 -50.47
N ALA A 5 25.85 -8.65 -49.38
CA ALA A 5 27.12 -8.86 -48.67
C ALA A 5 27.70 -10.28 -48.85
N ALA A 6 27.16 -11.09 -49.76
CA ALA A 6 27.50 -12.51 -49.87
C ALA A 6 27.85 -12.98 -51.30
N ASP A 7 28.28 -12.10 -52.21
CA ASP A 7 28.61 -12.47 -53.60
C ASP A 7 29.96 -13.20 -53.78
N GLY A 8 30.38 -14.01 -52.80
CA GLY A 8 31.62 -14.79 -52.91
C GLY A 8 31.97 -15.70 -51.74
N ALA A 9 31.03 -15.98 -50.82
CA ALA A 9 31.30 -16.87 -49.70
C ALA A 9 31.19 -18.35 -50.15
N PRO A 10 32.11 -19.24 -49.74
CA PRO A 10 32.01 -20.67 -50.06
C PRO A 10 30.68 -21.21 -49.52
N GLY A 11 29.95 -22.03 -50.28
CA GLY A 11 28.58 -22.49 -49.95
C GLY A 11 28.38 -23.14 -48.58
N VAL A 12 29.47 -23.51 -47.90
CA VAL A 12 29.51 -23.93 -46.49
C VAL A 12 29.10 -22.79 -45.54
N VAL A 13 29.46 -21.54 -45.83
CA VAL A 13 29.12 -20.36 -45.03
C VAL A 13 27.64 -20.03 -45.15
N ASP A 14 27.08 -20.11 -46.35
CA ASP A 14 25.63 -19.93 -46.58
C ASP A 14 24.81 -21.05 -45.93
N ALA A 15 25.27 -22.30 -46.04
CA ALA A 15 24.63 -23.43 -45.36
C ALA A 15 24.69 -23.29 -43.83
N ALA A 16 25.82 -22.84 -43.28
CA ALA A 16 25.96 -22.57 -41.85
C ALA A 16 25.04 -21.42 -41.39
N ALA A 17 24.94 -20.35 -42.17
CA ALA A 17 24.06 -19.21 -41.88
C ALA A 17 22.58 -19.61 -41.90
N GLN A 18 22.15 -20.40 -42.91
CA GLN A 18 20.78 -20.92 -42.99
C GLN A 18 20.46 -21.85 -41.83
N THR A 19 21.40 -22.72 -41.44
CA THR A 19 21.23 -23.64 -40.31
C THR A 19 21.13 -22.88 -38.99
N ALA A 20 21.97 -21.87 -38.78
CA ALA A 20 21.93 -21.00 -37.60
C ALA A 20 20.63 -20.19 -37.51
N GLN A 21 20.15 -19.66 -38.64
CA GLN A 21 18.88 -18.95 -38.70
C GLN A 21 17.70 -19.88 -38.39
N ALA A 22 17.68 -21.09 -38.95
CA ALA A 22 16.65 -22.08 -38.67
C ALA A 22 16.64 -22.48 -37.18
N LEU A 23 17.82 -22.76 -36.60
CA LEU A 23 17.98 -23.02 -35.17
C LEU A 23 17.47 -21.85 -34.32
N GLY A 24 17.82 -20.61 -34.69
CA GLY A 24 17.34 -19.41 -34.01
C GLY A 24 15.81 -19.27 -34.06
N SER A 25 15.19 -19.53 -35.20
CA SER A 25 13.72 -19.51 -35.34
C SER A 25 13.04 -20.58 -34.50
N TRP A 26 13.60 -21.80 -34.44
CA TRP A 26 13.09 -22.87 -33.58
C TRP A 26 13.25 -22.56 -32.09
N LEU A 27 14.38 -22.00 -31.68
CA LEU A 27 14.61 -21.57 -30.29
C LEU A 27 13.66 -20.44 -29.88
N MET A 28 13.42 -19.46 -30.76
CA MET A 28 12.44 -18.40 -30.52
C MET A 28 11.01 -18.93 -30.41
N GLY A 29 10.63 -19.87 -31.30
CA GLY A 29 9.33 -20.55 -31.23
C GLY A 29 9.16 -21.35 -29.92
N LEU A 30 10.20 -22.08 -29.51
CA LEU A 30 10.21 -22.82 -28.25
C LEU A 30 10.13 -21.88 -27.04
N ALA A 31 10.88 -20.78 -27.04
CA ALA A 31 10.85 -19.77 -25.99
C ALA A 31 9.46 -19.12 -25.87
N PHE A 32 8.81 -18.82 -27.00
CA PHE A 32 7.44 -18.30 -27.02
C PHE A 32 6.43 -19.31 -26.46
N LEU A 33 6.52 -20.59 -26.88
CA LEU A 33 5.68 -21.64 -26.33
C LEU A 33 5.91 -21.88 -24.83
N MET A 34 7.16 -21.84 -24.38
CA MET A 34 7.50 -21.89 -22.96
C MET A 34 6.90 -20.70 -22.21
N LEU A 35 7.01 -19.48 -22.75
CA LEU A 35 6.45 -18.28 -22.15
C LEU A 35 4.92 -18.35 -22.05
N VAL A 36 4.24 -18.79 -23.12
CA VAL A 36 2.78 -18.98 -23.13
C VAL A 36 2.36 -20.09 -22.16
N THR A 37 3.09 -21.20 -22.10
CA THR A 37 2.77 -22.30 -21.18
C THR A 37 3.03 -21.91 -19.73
N TRP A 38 4.12 -21.19 -19.44
CA TRP A 38 4.39 -20.61 -18.13
C TRP A 38 3.34 -19.58 -17.73
N ALA A 39 2.98 -18.66 -18.62
CA ALA A 39 1.91 -17.68 -18.38
C ALA A 39 0.60 -18.40 -18.06
N ARG A 40 0.20 -19.37 -18.89
CA ARG A 40 -1.04 -20.15 -18.71
C ARG A 40 -1.01 -20.98 -17.43
N ARG A 41 0.15 -21.49 -17.03
CA ARG A 41 0.34 -22.25 -15.78
C ARG A 41 0.31 -21.32 -14.55
N ALA A 42 0.90 -20.13 -14.65
CA ALA A 42 0.79 -19.08 -13.65
C ALA A 42 -0.67 -18.63 -13.47
N TYR A 43 -1.42 -18.45 -14.57
CA TYR A 43 -2.87 -18.17 -14.55
C TYR A 43 -3.71 -19.26 -13.89
N ARG A 44 -3.24 -20.51 -13.78
CA ARG A 44 -3.98 -21.61 -13.14
C ARG A 44 -3.68 -21.79 -11.65
N SER A 45 -2.69 -21.10 -11.09
CA SER A 45 -2.34 -21.23 -9.67
C SER A 45 -2.95 -20.07 -8.84
N PRO A 46 -3.67 -20.36 -7.73
CA PRO A 46 -4.20 -19.32 -6.85
C PRO A 46 -3.11 -18.42 -6.23
N SER A 47 -1.90 -18.96 -5.98
CA SER A 47 -0.78 -18.20 -5.42
C SER A 47 -0.14 -17.26 -6.45
N ALA A 48 0.05 -17.67 -7.71
CA ALA A 48 0.59 -16.75 -8.72
C ALA A 48 -0.42 -15.69 -9.15
N ARG A 49 -1.74 -15.96 -9.09
CA ARG A 49 -2.75 -14.89 -9.24
C ARG A 49 -2.65 -13.85 -8.12
N ARG A 50 -2.34 -14.27 -6.90
CA ARG A 50 -2.10 -13.35 -5.77
C ARG A 50 -0.82 -12.52 -6.00
N THR A 51 0.26 -13.12 -6.48
CA THR A 51 1.50 -12.38 -6.79
C THR A 51 1.36 -11.44 -7.99
N ILE A 52 0.69 -11.88 -9.06
CA ILE A 52 0.36 -11.03 -10.22
C ILE A 52 -0.61 -9.93 -9.80
N GLY A 53 -1.57 -10.23 -8.93
CA GLY A 53 -2.47 -9.25 -8.33
C GLY A 53 -1.73 -8.20 -7.51
N ILE A 54 -0.77 -8.59 -6.68
CA ILE A 54 0.10 -7.66 -5.93
C ILE A 54 0.95 -6.81 -6.89
N LEU A 55 1.53 -7.41 -7.93
CA LEU A 55 2.31 -6.66 -8.93
C LEU A 55 1.43 -5.69 -9.72
N TRP A 56 0.20 -6.09 -10.03
CA TRP A 56 -0.80 -5.27 -10.70
C TRP A 56 -1.34 -4.17 -9.78
N ASP A 57 -1.52 -4.42 -8.48
CA ASP A 57 -1.89 -3.44 -7.46
C ASP A 57 -0.79 -2.39 -7.27
N VAL A 58 0.48 -2.79 -7.37
CA VAL A 58 1.63 -1.87 -7.38
C VAL A 58 1.64 -1.03 -8.67
N GLY A 59 1.41 -1.65 -9.84
CA GLY A 59 1.33 -0.93 -11.11
C GLY A 59 0.14 0.04 -11.19
N THR A 60 -1.00 -0.32 -10.62
CA THR A 60 -2.24 0.48 -10.56
C THR A 60 -2.29 1.45 -9.39
N PHE A 61 -1.23 1.57 -8.59
CA PHE A 61 -1.10 2.66 -7.61
C PHE A 61 -0.74 3.98 -8.29
N TRP A 62 0.00 3.95 -9.41
CA TRP A 62 0.53 5.16 -10.04
C TRP A 62 -0.48 5.85 -10.96
N PRO A 63 -0.49 7.20 -11.01
CA PRO A 63 -1.36 7.95 -11.92
C PRO A 63 -1.13 7.54 -13.37
N ARG A 64 -2.17 7.60 -14.22
CA ARG A 64 -2.06 7.26 -15.65
C ARG A 64 -0.93 8.01 -16.39
N ALA A 65 -0.51 9.17 -15.90
CA ALA A 65 0.61 9.94 -16.44
C ALA A 65 1.96 9.20 -16.38
N ALA A 66 2.13 8.25 -15.46
CA ALA A 66 3.34 7.45 -15.31
C ALA A 66 3.27 6.10 -16.06
N HIS A 67 2.09 5.62 -16.46
CA HIS A 67 1.93 4.41 -17.29
C HIS A 67 0.59 4.35 -18.07
N PRO A 68 0.60 4.38 -19.41
CA PRO A 68 -0.59 4.55 -20.26
C PRO A 68 -1.57 3.35 -20.29
N PHE A 69 -1.18 2.20 -19.73
CA PHE A 69 -2.02 0.99 -19.68
C PHE A 69 -2.56 0.66 -18.27
N ALA A 70 -2.38 1.55 -17.30
CA ALA A 70 -2.94 1.34 -15.96
C ALA A 70 -4.48 1.51 -15.99
N PRO A 71 -5.26 0.54 -15.45
CA PRO A 71 -6.66 0.74 -15.07
C PRO A 71 -6.83 1.98 -14.16
N PRO A 72 -8.05 2.52 -14.00
CA PRO A 72 -8.31 3.63 -13.08
C PRO A 72 -7.71 3.34 -11.70
N CYS A 73 -6.73 4.15 -11.29
CA CYS A 73 -5.85 3.79 -10.19
C CYS A 73 -6.51 4.04 -8.83
N TYR A 74 -6.12 3.24 -7.82
CA TYR A 74 -6.54 3.49 -6.44
C TYR A 74 -6.13 4.89 -5.96
N ALA A 75 -5.02 5.44 -6.46
CA ALA A 75 -4.60 6.79 -6.12
C ALA A 75 -5.49 7.90 -6.73
N GLU A 76 -6.05 7.71 -7.92
CA GLU A 76 -6.93 8.72 -8.57
C GLU A 76 -8.32 8.81 -7.90
N ARG A 77 -8.73 7.78 -7.14
CA ARG A 77 -10.03 7.76 -6.47
C ARG A 77 -9.95 7.55 -4.96
N ALA A 78 -9.31 6.48 -4.51
CA ALA A 78 -9.30 6.12 -3.10
C ALA A 78 -8.52 7.11 -2.24
N VAL A 79 -7.42 7.68 -2.74
CA VAL A 79 -6.65 8.68 -1.99
C VAL A 79 -7.44 9.99 -1.81
N PRO A 80 -7.97 10.62 -2.87
CA PRO A 80 -8.86 11.77 -2.73
C PRO A 80 -10.09 11.51 -1.86
N ASP A 81 -10.73 10.33 -2.00
CA ASP A 81 -11.90 9.96 -1.20
C ASP A 81 -11.54 9.81 0.30
N LEU A 82 -10.39 9.22 0.60
CA LEU A 82 -9.86 9.11 1.97
C LEU A 82 -9.53 10.48 2.56
N THR A 83 -8.84 11.33 1.80
CA THR A 83 -8.53 12.71 2.19
C THR A 83 -9.81 13.49 2.48
N TRP A 84 -10.76 13.49 1.54
CA TRP A 84 -12.04 14.17 1.68
C TRP A 84 -12.82 13.68 2.90
N ARG A 85 -12.83 12.36 3.14
CA ARG A 85 -13.50 11.76 4.29
C ARG A 85 -12.85 12.18 5.61
N MET A 86 -11.52 12.15 5.70
CA MET A 86 -10.79 12.59 6.89
C MET A 86 -11.08 14.06 7.20
N GLU A 87 -10.97 14.93 6.20
CA GLU A 87 -11.22 16.37 6.37
C GLU A 87 -12.67 16.67 6.73
N THR A 88 -13.62 16.08 6.01
CA THR A 88 -15.06 16.32 6.23
C THR A 88 -15.50 15.80 7.59
N TRP A 89 -15.03 14.61 7.98
CA TRP A 89 -15.39 14.04 9.27
C TRP A 89 -14.79 14.85 10.43
N THR A 90 -13.51 15.22 10.33
CA THR A 90 -12.81 16.05 11.33
C THR A 90 -13.46 17.42 11.45
N ARG A 91 -13.82 18.06 10.32
CA ARG A 91 -14.48 19.37 10.30
C ARG A 91 -15.88 19.33 10.89
N ARG A 92 -16.67 18.29 10.58
CA ARG A 92 -18.06 18.16 11.06
C ARG A 92 -18.16 17.82 12.54
N HIS A 93 -17.23 17.01 13.05
CA HIS A 93 -17.34 16.50 14.43
C HIS A 93 -16.31 17.13 15.39
N GLY A 94 -15.37 17.94 14.89
CA GLY A 94 -14.21 18.38 15.68
C GLY A 94 -13.40 17.20 16.22
N GLY A 95 -13.51 16.02 15.58
CA GLY A 95 -13.06 14.77 16.15
C GLY A 95 -11.62 14.42 15.79
N ARG A 96 -10.99 13.63 16.64
CA ARG A 96 -9.71 12.95 16.36
C ARG A 96 -9.94 11.61 15.67
N LEU A 97 -9.05 11.21 14.76
CA LEU A 97 -9.17 9.94 14.03
C LEU A 97 -7.85 9.17 13.93
N VAL A 98 -7.96 7.84 13.90
CA VAL A 98 -6.83 6.95 13.58
C VAL A 98 -7.11 6.33 12.21
N ILE A 99 -6.23 6.58 11.24
CA ILE A 99 -6.27 5.91 9.94
C ILE A 99 -5.41 4.64 10.02
N SER A 100 -6.05 3.48 9.80
CA SER A 100 -5.38 2.19 9.85
C SER A 100 -5.23 1.59 8.45
N GLY A 101 -4.02 1.21 8.06
CA GLY A 101 -3.72 0.67 6.74
C GLY A 101 -3.00 -0.69 6.79
N HIS A 102 -3.64 -1.73 6.25
CA HIS A 102 -3.04 -3.05 6.04
C HIS A 102 -2.42 -3.14 4.64
N SER A 103 -1.20 -3.66 4.53
CA SER A 103 -0.57 -3.93 3.22
C SER A 103 -0.68 -2.73 2.25
N GLN A 104 -1.45 -2.84 1.17
CA GLN A 104 -1.64 -1.76 0.21
C GLN A 104 -2.37 -0.55 0.83
N GLY A 105 -3.25 -0.81 1.79
CA GLY A 105 -3.90 0.23 2.58
C GLY A 105 -2.92 1.09 3.37
N SER A 106 -1.72 0.60 3.74
CA SER A 106 -0.71 1.45 4.38
C SER A 106 -0.13 2.47 3.42
N VAL A 107 0.05 2.09 2.15
CA VAL A 107 0.52 2.97 1.07
C VAL A 107 -0.53 4.04 0.75
N LEU A 108 -1.80 3.64 0.65
CA LEU A 108 -2.92 4.57 0.44
C LEU A 108 -3.11 5.50 1.63
N ALA A 109 -2.99 5.00 2.87
CA ALA A 109 -3.09 5.81 4.07
C ALA A 109 -1.96 6.86 4.14
N ALA A 110 -0.70 6.45 3.88
CA ALA A 110 0.43 7.38 3.82
C ALA A 110 0.20 8.47 2.75
N ALA A 111 -0.23 8.07 1.56
CA ALA A 111 -0.53 9.01 0.47
C ALA A 111 -1.66 9.99 0.83
N ALA A 112 -2.73 9.53 1.47
CA ALA A 112 -3.84 10.38 1.90
C ALA A 112 -3.41 11.36 3.00
N VAL A 113 -2.57 10.92 3.92
CA VAL A 113 -2.05 11.77 5.01
C VAL A 113 -1.14 12.88 4.50
N TRP A 114 -0.39 12.67 3.42
CA TRP A 114 0.33 13.76 2.75
C TRP A 114 -0.61 14.79 2.11
N GLN A 115 -1.80 14.38 1.67
CA GLN A 115 -2.74 15.26 0.97
C GLN A 115 -3.70 16.06 1.87
N VAL A 116 -3.88 15.67 3.14
CA VAL A 116 -4.73 16.43 4.06
C VAL A 116 -4.13 17.79 4.43
N ASP A 117 -4.98 18.78 4.70
CA ASP A 117 -4.54 20.08 5.21
C ASP A 117 -3.83 19.97 6.58
N HIS A 118 -2.99 20.96 6.92
CA HIS A 118 -2.17 20.95 8.15
C HIS A 118 -3.00 20.86 9.44
N ARG A 119 -4.21 21.47 9.48
CA ARG A 119 -5.09 21.42 10.66
C ARG A 119 -5.66 20.02 10.83
N THR A 120 -6.09 19.38 9.75
CA THR A 120 -6.58 17.99 9.79
C THR A 120 -5.44 17.04 10.12
N ARG A 121 -4.24 17.23 9.55
CA ARG A 121 -3.08 16.37 9.83
C ARG A 121 -2.72 16.28 11.32
N GLY A 122 -2.85 17.39 12.06
CA GLY A 122 -2.65 17.42 13.51
C GLY A 122 -3.68 16.63 14.34
N GLN A 123 -4.79 16.21 13.73
CA GLN A 123 -5.88 15.45 14.35
C GLN A 123 -5.94 13.99 13.88
N VAL A 124 -4.97 13.58 13.05
CA VAL A 124 -4.89 12.25 12.45
C VAL A 124 -3.68 11.52 13.00
N ALA A 125 -3.90 10.28 13.45
CA ALA A 125 -2.84 9.33 13.77
C ALA A 125 -2.80 8.21 12.73
N LEU A 126 -1.60 7.71 12.42
CA LEU A 126 -1.38 6.67 11.43
C LEU A 126 -1.07 5.32 12.11
N LEU A 127 -1.79 4.27 11.73
CA LEU A 127 -1.52 2.89 12.15
C LEU A 127 -1.30 1.99 10.93
N THR A 128 -0.07 1.60 10.66
CA THR A 128 0.26 0.70 9.55
C THR A 128 0.53 -0.71 10.06
N TYR A 129 0.22 -1.73 9.26
CA TYR A 129 0.50 -3.11 9.65
C TYR A 129 0.61 -4.02 8.43
N GLY A 130 1.52 -4.98 8.50
CA GLY A 130 1.93 -5.73 7.31
C GLY A 130 2.40 -4.80 6.20
N SER A 131 3.09 -3.71 6.55
CA SER A 131 3.32 -2.57 5.65
C SER A 131 4.46 -2.82 4.66
N PRO A 132 4.23 -2.76 3.34
CA PRO A 132 5.28 -2.86 2.32
C PRO A 132 6.05 -1.54 2.08
N LEU A 133 5.78 -0.49 2.88
CA LEU A 133 6.29 0.87 2.66
C LEU A 133 7.82 0.92 2.54
N GLU A 134 8.58 0.42 3.51
CA GLU A 134 10.05 0.36 3.39
C GLU A 134 10.48 -0.77 2.45
N ARG A 135 9.99 -1.98 2.72
CA ARG A 135 10.56 -3.21 2.16
C ARG A 135 10.38 -3.35 0.65
N LEU A 136 9.26 -2.89 0.12
CA LEU A 136 8.96 -2.96 -1.32
C LEU A 136 8.94 -1.56 -1.91
N TYR A 137 8.03 -0.71 -1.45
CA TYR A 137 7.81 0.60 -2.07
C TYR A 137 9.03 1.51 -1.96
N GLY A 138 9.70 1.56 -0.82
CA GLY A 138 10.90 2.37 -0.62
C GLY A 138 12.10 1.89 -1.44
N ARG A 139 12.15 0.61 -1.81
CA ARG A 139 13.21 0.05 -2.65
C ARG A 139 12.96 0.25 -4.14
N TRP A 140 11.72 0.03 -4.59
CA TRP A 140 11.35 0.12 -6.00
C TRP A 140 10.98 1.54 -6.43
N PHE A 141 10.50 2.38 -5.50
CA PHE A 141 10.04 3.75 -5.73
C PHE A 141 10.57 4.71 -4.65
N PRO A 142 11.90 4.81 -4.49
CA PRO A 142 12.54 5.61 -3.42
C PRO A 142 12.21 7.10 -3.49
N ALA A 143 11.84 7.64 -4.66
CA ALA A 143 11.43 9.04 -4.78
C ALA A 143 10.15 9.37 -3.99
N TYR A 144 9.30 8.37 -3.75
CA TYR A 144 7.99 8.54 -3.10
C TYR A 144 7.95 7.93 -1.70
N PHE A 145 8.61 6.79 -1.49
CA PHE A 145 8.59 6.05 -0.22
C PHE A 145 9.99 5.74 0.29
N GLY A 146 11.00 6.47 -0.15
CA GLY A 146 12.36 6.32 0.34
C GLY A 146 12.52 6.77 1.79
N PRO A 147 13.72 6.57 2.38
CA PRO A 147 13.97 6.89 3.79
C PRO A 147 13.66 8.35 4.14
N ALA A 148 13.97 9.29 3.23
CA ALA A 148 13.69 10.71 3.43
C ALA A 148 12.18 11.01 3.43
N GLN A 149 11.42 10.37 2.54
CA GLN A 149 9.97 10.56 2.45
C GLN A 149 9.25 9.94 3.66
N LEU A 150 9.68 8.75 4.10
CA LEU A 150 9.14 8.11 5.30
C LEU A 150 9.48 8.90 6.57
N LEU A 151 10.67 9.51 6.62
CA LEU A 151 11.04 10.43 7.70
C LEU A 151 10.19 11.70 7.67
N SER A 152 9.94 12.28 6.48
CA SER A 152 9.02 13.42 6.32
C SER A 152 7.62 13.07 6.82
N LEU A 153 7.11 11.90 6.43
CA LEU A 153 5.82 11.41 6.90
C LEU A 153 5.79 11.33 8.44
N HIS A 154 6.84 10.80 9.07
CA HIS A 154 6.93 10.74 10.53
C HIS A 154 6.89 12.12 11.19
N GLY A 155 7.59 13.11 10.62
CA GLY A 155 7.58 14.49 11.13
C GLY A 155 6.27 15.25 10.87
N GLU A 156 5.52 14.86 9.84
CA GLU A 156 4.26 15.51 9.47
C GLU A 156 3.04 14.94 10.20
N VAL A 157 3.06 13.65 10.55
CA VAL A 157 1.97 13.01 11.30
C VAL A 157 2.10 13.23 12.79
N ARG A 158 0.97 13.41 13.48
CA ARG A 158 0.99 13.66 14.93
C ARG A 158 1.58 12.49 15.71
N CYS A 159 1.24 11.27 15.29
CA CYS A 159 1.80 10.02 15.80
C CYS A 159 1.57 8.89 14.79
N TRP A 160 2.52 7.96 14.75
CA TRP A 160 2.50 6.81 13.86
C TRP A 160 2.91 5.56 14.61
N ARG A 161 2.23 4.43 14.37
CA ARG A 161 2.70 3.09 14.75
C ARG A 161 2.66 2.13 13.57
N ASN A 162 3.61 1.21 13.53
CA ASN A 162 3.73 0.14 12.55
C ASN A 162 3.84 -1.21 13.24
N LEU A 163 2.91 -2.12 12.94
CA LEU A 163 2.91 -3.51 13.42
C LEU A 163 3.43 -4.45 12.35
N TRP A 164 4.40 -5.28 12.70
CA TRP A 164 5.06 -6.16 11.75
C TRP A 164 5.46 -7.48 12.39
N ARG A 165 5.74 -8.48 11.55
CA ARG A 165 6.21 -9.82 11.95
C ARG A 165 7.44 -10.19 11.13
N TYR A 166 8.31 -11.03 11.71
CA TYR A 166 9.42 -11.64 10.96
C TYR A 166 8.95 -12.61 9.88
N THR A 167 7.80 -13.24 10.11
CA THR A 167 7.17 -14.23 9.21
C THR A 167 6.38 -13.60 8.07
N ASP A 168 6.20 -12.27 8.07
CA ASP A 168 5.50 -11.56 7.00
C ASP A 168 6.44 -11.35 5.79
N PRO A 169 6.18 -11.99 4.63
CA PRO A 169 7.05 -11.87 3.47
C PRO A 169 6.91 -10.52 2.75
N ILE A 170 5.81 -9.79 3.00
CA ILE A 170 5.48 -8.53 2.34
C ILE A 170 5.79 -7.35 3.27
N GLY A 171 5.21 -7.40 4.47
CA GLY A 171 5.25 -6.34 5.46
C GLY A 171 6.49 -6.39 6.35
N GLY A 172 6.98 -5.22 6.75
CA GLY A 172 8.17 -5.14 7.59
C GLY A 172 8.23 -3.88 8.47
N PRO A 173 9.32 -3.73 9.24
CA PRO A 173 9.61 -2.49 9.93
C PRO A 173 9.90 -1.37 8.91
N ILE A 174 9.53 -0.14 9.24
CA ILE A 174 9.76 1.06 8.44
C ILE A 174 11.23 1.49 8.50
N LYS A 175 11.91 1.25 9.63
CA LYS A 175 13.35 1.52 9.83
C LYS A 175 13.74 2.96 9.50
N LEU A 176 13.15 3.92 10.21
CA LEU A 176 13.50 5.33 10.04
C LEU A 176 15.00 5.57 10.32
N PRO A 177 15.68 6.38 9.47
CA PRO A 177 17.15 6.49 9.49
C PRO A 177 17.72 7.36 10.62
N ASP A 178 16.90 8.19 11.26
CA ASP A 178 17.29 9.16 12.30
C ASP A 178 17.26 8.58 13.73
N GLY A 179 16.96 7.28 13.86
CA GLY A 179 16.85 6.62 15.17
C GLY A 179 15.48 6.78 15.84
N SER A 180 14.53 7.52 15.25
CA SER A 180 13.13 7.58 15.71
C SER A 180 12.34 6.29 15.42
N GLY A 181 12.98 5.29 14.82
CA GLY A 181 12.40 3.98 14.50
C GLY A 181 11.51 3.38 15.60
N PRO A 182 11.91 3.36 16.90
CA PRO A 182 11.07 2.83 17.99
C PRO A 182 9.78 3.61 18.26
N GLU A 183 9.66 4.85 17.77
CA GLU A 183 8.42 5.62 17.83
C GLU A 183 7.42 5.18 16.77
N VAL A 184 7.89 4.58 15.67
CA VAL A 184 7.04 4.07 14.60
C VAL A 184 6.90 2.56 14.69
N ASP A 185 7.99 1.82 14.62
CA ASP A 185 8.00 0.36 14.64
C ASP A 185 7.81 -0.16 16.07
N CYS A 186 6.70 -0.87 16.30
CA CYS A 186 6.56 -1.68 17.50
C CYS A 186 7.55 -2.85 17.48
N ASP A 187 7.77 -3.46 18.64
CA ASP A 187 8.43 -4.77 18.69
C ASP A 187 7.71 -5.76 17.78
N ALA A 188 8.49 -6.62 17.12
CA ALA A 188 7.94 -7.59 16.19
C ALA A 188 6.90 -8.46 16.89
N LEU A 189 5.69 -8.53 16.31
CA LEU A 189 4.64 -9.38 16.85
C LEU A 189 5.11 -10.84 16.80
N LYS A 190 4.83 -11.56 17.90
CA LYS A 190 5.19 -12.97 18.01
C LYS A 190 4.37 -13.80 17.02
N ASP A 191 5.07 -14.55 16.17
CA ASP A 191 4.44 -15.47 15.21
C ASP A 191 5.36 -16.66 14.92
N PRO A 192 4.94 -17.91 15.19
CA PRO A 192 3.65 -18.32 15.76
C PRO A 192 3.52 -17.92 17.24
N LEU A 193 2.27 -17.79 17.72
CA LEU A 193 1.99 -17.42 19.12
C LEU A 193 2.57 -18.41 20.13
N ALA A 194 2.65 -19.69 19.77
CA ALA A 194 3.31 -20.73 20.53
C ALA A 194 3.98 -21.75 19.60
N TYR A 195 5.12 -22.28 20.05
CA TYR A 195 5.76 -23.43 19.41
C TYR A 195 5.21 -24.70 20.06
N GLY A 196 4.64 -25.60 19.25
CA GLY A 196 4.01 -26.83 19.74
C GLY A 196 2.64 -26.60 20.38
N ARG A 197 2.23 -27.51 21.27
CA ARG A 197 0.96 -27.45 21.98
C ARG A 197 1.17 -26.89 23.39
N THR A 198 0.30 -25.97 23.81
CA THR A 198 0.22 -25.45 25.18
C THR A 198 -1.24 -25.58 25.67
N PRO A 199 -1.53 -25.40 26.98
CA PRO A 199 -2.90 -25.37 27.47
C PRO A 199 -3.79 -24.34 26.73
N ASP A 200 -3.23 -23.16 26.42
CA ASP A 200 -3.92 -22.10 25.67
C ASP A 200 -3.95 -22.34 24.15
N HIS A 201 -3.02 -23.16 23.64
CA HIS A 201 -2.90 -23.54 22.23
C HIS A 201 -2.83 -25.06 22.08
N PRO A 202 -3.95 -25.79 22.25
CA PRO A 202 -3.97 -27.25 22.20
C PRO A 202 -3.63 -27.81 20.81
N LEU A 203 -3.70 -26.96 19.77
CA LEU A 203 -3.21 -27.24 18.43
C LEU A 203 -1.98 -26.37 18.14
N PRO A 204 -1.02 -26.84 17.31
CA PRO A 204 0.10 -26.00 16.88
C PRO A 204 -0.40 -24.66 16.33
N ALA A 205 0.08 -23.57 16.92
CA ALA A 205 -0.34 -22.25 16.49
C ALA A 205 0.07 -22.01 15.02
N PRO A 206 -0.86 -21.56 14.15
CA PRO A 206 -0.53 -21.31 12.76
C PRO A 206 0.42 -20.11 12.65
N ILE A 207 1.31 -20.14 11.66
CA ILE A 207 2.06 -18.97 11.23
C ILE A 207 1.07 -18.05 10.52
N ARG A 208 0.80 -16.89 11.11
CA ARG A 208 -0.15 -15.91 10.56
C ARG A 208 0.44 -15.10 9.41
N GLY A 209 1.76 -14.88 9.42
CA GLY A 209 2.48 -14.13 8.38
C GLY A 209 1.83 -12.77 8.13
N HIS A 210 1.36 -12.56 6.90
CA HIS A 210 0.77 -11.31 6.43
C HIS A 210 -0.69 -11.05 6.85
N GLY A 211 -1.39 -12.04 7.43
CA GLY A 211 -2.80 -11.93 7.84
C GLY A 211 -2.99 -11.64 9.33
N ASP A 212 -4.23 -11.49 9.79
CA ASP A 212 -4.62 -11.53 11.22
C ASP A 212 -3.80 -10.64 12.17
N TYR A 213 -3.42 -9.45 11.71
CA TYR A 213 -2.84 -8.41 12.56
C TYR A 213 -3.87 -7.81 13.52
N GLN A 214 -5.10 -7.59 13.03
CA GLN A 214 -6.19 -7.01 13.82
C GLN A 214 -6.67 -7.91 14.96
N ALA A 215 -6.45 -9.23 14.84
CA ALA A 215 -6.76 -10.21 15.87
C ALA A 215 -5.68 -10.29 16.97
N ASP A 216 -4.57 -9.56 16.82
CA ASP A 216 -3.55 -9.46 17.85
C ASP A 216 -3.93 -8.38 18.88
N PRO A 217 -3.92 -8.67 20.20
CA PRO A 217 -4.24 -7.66 21.22
C PRO A 217 -3.35 -6.41 21.18
N VAL A 218 -2.15 -6.50 20.60
CA VAL A 218 -1.29 -5.32 20.38
C VAL A 218 -1.96 -4.32 19.43
N PHE A 219 -2.75 -4.78 18.45
CA PHE A 219 -3.46 -3.90 17.51
C PHE A 219 -4.39 -2.92 18.23
N ASP A 220 -5.29 -3.45 19.09
CA ASP A 220 -6.23 -2.61 19.83
C ASP A 220 -5.53 -1.69 20.82
N ARG A 221 -4.45 -2.16 21.45
CA ARG A 221 -3.64 -1.38 22.38
C ARG A 221 -2.96 -0.19 21.70
N GLU A 222 -2.29 -0.41 20.57
CA GLU A 222 -1.62 0.66 19.82
C GLU A 222 -2.64 1.60 19.18
N ARG A 223 -3.78 1.10 18.69
CA ARG A 223 -4.89 1.93 18.21
C ARG A 223 -5.41 2.86 19.31
N ALA A 224 -5.66 2.32 20.51
CA ALA A 224 -6.13 3.10 21.65
C ALA A 224 -5.06 4.11 22.10
N GLY A 225 -3.79 3.71 22.15
CA GLY A 225 -2.67 4.58 22.50
C GLY A 225 -2.44 5.72 21.49
N LEU A 226 -2.63 5.46 20.19
CA LEU A 226 -2.63 6.51 19.16
C LEU A 226 -3.78 7.50 19.38
N LEU A 227 -5.00 6.99 19.60
CA LEU A 227 -6.16 7.86 19.83
C LEU A 227 -5.97 8.74 21.08
N ALA A 228 -5.43 8.19 22.16
CA ALA A 228 -5.17 8.93 23.40
C ALA A 228 -4.12 10.04 23.24
N ARG A 229 -3.17 9.90 22.30
CA ARG A 229 -2.15 10.92 22.00
C ARG A 229 -2.66 12.07 21.13
N LEU A 230 -3.78 11.89 20.46
CA LEU A 230 -4.41 12.94 19.67
C LEU A 230 -5.16 13.92 20.60
N PRO A 231 -5.07 15.23 20.33
CA PRO A 231 -5.74 16.24 21.14
C PRO A 231 -7.25 16.03 21.11
N GLU A 232 -7.88 16.08 22.28
CA GLU A 232 -9.34 16.23 22.34
C GLU A 232 -9.68 17.66 21.95
N GLN A 233 -10.45 17.85 20.88
CA GLN A 233 -11.06 19.14 20.61
C GLN A 233 -12.49 19.12 21.13
N THR A 234 -12.85 20.16 21.89
CA THR A 234 -14.23 20.43 22.25
C THR A 234 -15.01 20.67 20.95
N PRO A 235 -16.11 19.94 20.68
CA PRO A 235 -16.91 20.22 19.50
C PRO A 235 -17.35 21.69 19.53
N PRO A 236 -17.39 22.38 18.38
CA PRO A 236 -17.99 23.71 18.33
C PRO A 236 -19.42 23.60 18.89
N PRO A 237 -19.89 24.58 19.68
CA PRO A 237 -21.27 24.58 20.16
C PRO A 237 -22.19 24.37 18.96
N ALA A 238 -23.14 23.44 19.09
CA ALA A 238 -24.11 23.17 18.05
C ALA A 238 -24.73 24.50 17.61
N GLU A 239 -24.67 24.80 16.31
CA GLU A 239 -25.37 25.95 15.75
C GLU A 239 -26.83 25.81 16.19
N GLU A 240 -27.27 26.72 17.07
CA GLU A 240 -28.68 26.85 17.42
C GLU A 240 -29.44 26.99 16.10
N GLU A 241 -30.29 26.01 15.79
CA GLU A 241 -31.33 26.17 14.80
C GLU A 241 -32.04 27.49 15.12
N VAL A 242 -31.81 28.50 14.29
CA VAL A 242 -32.54 29.76 14.33
C VAL A 242 -33.98 29.41 13.97
N ALA A 243 -34.75 29.04 15.00
CA ALA A 243 -36.17 28.83 14.92
C ALA A 243 -36.81 30.13 14.42
N GLY A 244 -37.57 30.00 13.34
CA GLY A 244 -38.02 31.11 12.51
C GLY A 244 -38.80 32.17 13.27
N GLN A 245 -38.38 33.43 13.07
CA GLN A 245 -39.26 34.58 13.24
C GLN A 245 -40.01 34.81 11.92
N MET A 246 -41.14 34.12 11.77
CA MET A 246 -42.19 34.55 10.84
C MET A 246 -42.74 35.89 11.37
N SER A 247 -42.32 36.98 10.76
CA SER A 247 -42.93 38.30 10.94
C SER A 247 -44.31 38.29 10.26
N SER A 248 -45.37 38.22 11.07
CA SER A 248 -46.74 38.43 10.63
C SER A 248 -46.96 39.91 10.35
N GLY A 249 -46.91 40.30 9.08
CA GLY A 249 -47.37 41.61 8.62
C GLY A 249 -48.90 41.72 8.74
N ARG A 250 -49.39 42.46 9.74
CA ARG A 250 -50.72 43.07 9.69
C ARG A 250 -50.54 44.52 9.23
N SER A 251 -50.92 44.79 7.98
CA SER A 251 -51.11 46.13 7.47
C SER A 251 -52.59 46.48 7.57
N SER A 252 -52.87 47.61 8.20
CA SER A 252 -54.18 48.26 8.23
C SER A 252 -54.39 49.01 6.92
N GLY A 253 -55.53 48.78 6.27
CA GLY A 253 -56.01 49.47 5.07
C GLY A 253 -57.38 48.92 4.69
#